data_AF-A0A660YP98-F1
#
_entry.id   AF-A0A660YP98-F1
#
_cell.length_a   1.000
_cell.length_b   1.000
_cell.length_c   1.000
_cell.angle_alpha   90.00
_cell.angle_beta   90.00
_cell.angle_gamma   90.00
#
_symmetry.space_group_name_H-M   'P 1'
#
loop_
_entity.id
_entity.type
_entity.pdbx_description
1 polymer ?
#
loop_
_entity_poly.entity_id
_entity_poly.type
_entity_poly.pdbx_seq_one_letter_code
_entity_poly.pdbx_strand_id
1 'polypeptide(L)'
;MLKGIRKALVSFLTVVVLASFVLAGCTRYANDEQLKTLDETKAAALSAEKTLEQKEQEKASLEKKLSEKQDELQKVKEEKSKVQSKL
;
A
#
# COMPACT_ATOMS: atom_id res chain seq x y z
N MET A 1 -53.06 8.79 -32.19
CA MET A 1 -52.81 7.60 -31.34
C MET A 1 -51.34 7.18 -31.28
N LEU A 2 -50.57 7.19 -32.38
CA LEU A 2 -49.15 6.77 -32.38
C LEU A 2 -48.23 7.53 -31.39
N LYS A 3 -48.46 8.83 -31.13
CA LYS A 3 -47.62 9.63 -30.22
C LYS A 3 -47.77 9.22 -28.74
N GLY A 4 -48.96 8.77 -28.33
CA GLY A 4 -49.22 8.27 -26.97
C GLY A 4 -48.57 6.91 -26.72
N ILE A 5 -48.66 6.03 -27.72
CA ILE A 5 -48.02 4.70 -27.70
C ILE A 5 -46.49 4.84 -27.66
N ARG A 6 -45.91 5.76 -28.44
CA ARG A 6 -44.46 6.05 -28.37
C ARG A 6 -44.02 6.58 -27.00
N LYS A 7 -44.78 7.46 -26.37
CA LYS A 7 -44.46 7.96 -25.02
C LYS A 7 -44.56 6.85 -23.96
N ALA A 8 -45.57 5.99 -24.05
CA ALA A 8 -45.71 4.84 -23.16
C ALA A 8 -44.55 3.83 -23.34
N LEU A 9 -44.13 3.57 -24.57
CA LEU A 9 -42.99 2.69 -24.88
C LEU A 9 -41.67 3.26 -24.35
N VAL A 10 -41.42 4.55 -24.54
CA VAL A 10 -40.20 5.21 -24.02
C VAL A 10 -40.19 5.22 -22.50
N SER A 11 -41.35 5.46 -21.87
CA SER A 11 -41.49 5.39 -20.40
C SER A 11 -41.28 3.99 -19.86
N PHE A 12 -41.75 2.95 -20.57
CA PHE A 12 -41.54 1.57 -20.16
C PHE A 12 -40.07 1.17 -20.29
N LEU A 13 -39.42 1.56 -21.39
CA LEU A 13 -38.01 1.25 -21.64
C LEU A 13 -37.08 1.87 -20.59
N THR A 14 -37.37 3.10 -20.17
CA THR A 14 -36.60 3.79 -19.12
C THR A 14 -36.72 3.10 -17.75
N VAL A 15 -37.91 2.60 -17.41
CA VAL A 15 -38.12 1.83 -16.17
C VAL A 15 -37.37 0.49 -16.22
N VAL A 16 -37.38 -0.20 -17.36
CA VAL A 16 -36.65 -1.47 -17.52
C VAL A 16 -35.14 -1.27 -17.42
N VAL A 17 -34.59 -0.20 -18.02
CA VAL A 17 -33.17 0.12 -17.90
C VAL A 17 -32.80 0.44 -16.45
N LEU A 18 -33.58 1.28 -15.76
CA LEU A 18 -33.35 1.59 -14.33
C LEU A 18 -33.42 0.33 -13.45
N ALA A 19 -34.39 -0.56 -13.69
CA ALA A 19 -34.51 -1.81 -12.95
C ALA A 19 -33.32 -2.77 -13.21
N SER A 20 -32.79 -2.78 -14.44
CA SER A 20 -31.61 -3.60 -14.76
C SER A 20 -30.35 -3.11 -14.04
N PHE A 21 -30.21 -1.82 -13.78
CA PHE A 21 -29.12 -1.28 -12.96
C PHE A 21 -29.23 -1.64 -11.47
N VAL A 22 -30.43 -1.87 -10.94
CA VAL A 22 -30.62 -2.33 -9.55
C VAL A 22 -30.35 -3.82 -9.40
N LEU A 23 -30.55 -4.61 -10.45
CA LEU A 23 -30.29 -6.06 -10.45
C LEU A 23 -28.85 -6.41 -10.84
N ALA A 24 -28.23 -5.63 -11.73
CA ALA A 24 -26.83 -5.80 -12.13
C ALA A 24 -25.85 -4.97 -11.28
N GLY A 25 -26.31 -3.85 -10.71
CA GLY A 25 -25.56 -3.06 -9.75
C GLY A 25 -25.77 -3.60 -8.35
N CYS A 26 -24.70 -4.11 -7.75
CA CYS A 26 -24.67 -4.67 -6.40
C CYS A 26 -25.37 -6.04 -6.29
N THR A 27 -24.83 -7.06 -6.95
CA THR A 27 -24.92 -8.43 -6.41
C THR A 27 -24.42 -8.35 -4.97
N ARG A 28 -25.35 -8.49 -4.03
CA ARG A 28 -25.22 -8.28 -2.58
C ARG A 28 -24.21 -9.21 -1.88
N TYR A 29 -23.49 -10.01 -2.65
CA TYR A 29 -22.49 -10.98 -2.19
C TYR A 29 -21.23 -10.78 -3.02
N ALA A 30 -20.10 -10.55 -2.35
CA ALA A 30 -18.80 -10.67 -3.00
C ALA A 30 -18.65 -12.11 -3.47
N ASN A 31 -18.27 -12.30 -4.74
CA ASN A 31 -17.99 -13.62 -5.27
C ASN A 31 -16.78 -14.21 -4.51
N ASP A 32 -16.73 -15.52 -4.27
CA ASP A 32 -15.63 -16.16 -3.52
C ASP A 32 -14.24 -15.83 -4.09
N GLU A 33 -14.15 -15.63 -5.40
CA GLU A 33 -12.95 -15.14 -6.09
C GLU A 33 -12.51 -13.74 -5.60
N GLN A 34 -13.47 -12.83 -5.40
CA GLN A 34 -13.21 -11.47 -4.91
C GLN A 34 -12.77 -11.48 -3.44
N LEU A 35 -13.32 -12.38 -2.62
CA LEU A 35 -12.88 -12.57 -1.23
C LEU A 35 -11.45 -13.12 -1.18
N LYS A 36 -11.12 -14.10 -2.01
CA LYS A 36 -9.74 -14.60 -2.12
C LYS A 36 -8.76 -13.53 -2.56
N THR A 37 -9.10 -12.74 -3.58
CA THR A 37 -8.25 -11.62 -4.02
C THR A 37 -8.09 -10.58 -2.91
N LEU A 38 -9.13 -10.32 -2.11
CA LEU A 38 -9.02 -9.45 -0.94
C LEU A 38 -8.02 -10.03 0.07
N ASP A 39 -8.15 -11.30 0.43
CA ASP A 39 -7.27 -11.94 1.41
C ASP A 39 -5.80 -11.98 0.92
N GLU A 40 -5.58 -12.28 -0.35
CA GLU A 40 -4.25 -12.26 -0.98
C GLU A 40 -3.65 -10.85 -0.98
N THR A 41 -4.41 -9.83 -1.37
CA THR A 41 -3.94 -8.43 -1.37
C THR A 41 -3.66 -7.93 0.04
N LYS A 42 -4.48 -8.33 1.02
CA LYS A 42 -4.26 -8.03 2.44
C LYS A 42 -3.00 -8.71 2.96
N ALA A 43 -2.77 -9.98 2.63
CA ALA A 43 -1.56 -10.69 3.01
C ALA A 43 -0.30 -10.06 2.38
N ALA A 44 -0.38 -9.66 1.10
CA ALA A 44 0.70 -8.97 0.41
C ALA A 44 1.01 -7.61 1.06
N ALA A 45 -0.02 -6.82 1.40
CA ALA A 45 0.14 -5.55 2.09
C ALA A 45 0.82 -5.72 3.45
N LEU A 46 0.34 -6.66 4.28
CA LEU A 46 0.92 -6.94 5.59
C LEU A 46 2.39 -7.42 5.50
N SER A 47 2.70 -8.23 4.47
CA SER A 47 4.09 -8.67 4.22
C SER A 47 5.00 -7.50 3.83
N ALA A 48 4.50 -6.59 3.00
CA ALA A 48 5.23 -5.40 2.59
C ALA A 48 5.46 -4.46 3.78
N GLU A 49 4.44 -4.21 4.60
CA GLU A 49 4.54 -3.40 5.83
C GLU A 49 5.57 -3.99 6.80
N LYS A 50 5.53 -5.30 7.03
CA LYS A 50 6.52 -5.98 7.88
C LYS A 50 7.93 -5.87 7.33
N THR A 51 8.10 -6.01 6.02
CA THR A 51 9.40 -5.86 5.36
C THR A 51 9.93 -4.44 5.50
N LEU A 52 9.05 -3.45 5.38
CA LEU A 52 9.39 -2.04 5.56
C LEU A 52 9.86 -1.78 7.00
N GLU A 53 9.10 -2.24 7.99
CA GLU A 53 9.47 -2.12 9.41
C GLU A 53 10.82 -2.76 9.71
N GLN A 54 11.07 -3.98 9.19
CA GLN A 54 12.37 -4.65 9.32
C GLN A 54 13.50 -3.83 8.69
N LYS A 55 13.28 -3.25 7.51
CA LYS A 55 14.28 -2.44 6.81
C LYS A 55 14.56 -1.13 7.53
N GLU A 56 13.56 -0.51 8.15
CA GLU A 56 13.73 0.69 8.97
C GLU A 56 14.54 0.39 10.23
N GLN A 57 14.25 -0.73 10.91
CA GLN A 57 15.04 -1.18 12.07
C GLN A 57 16.48 -1.49 11.69
N GLU A 58 16.70 -2.21 10.58
CA GLU A 58 18.03 -2.48 10.03
C GLU A 58 18.77 -1.17 9.74
N LYS A 59 18.12 -0.22 9.07
CA LYS A 59 18.70 1.09 8.75
C LYS A 59 19.10 1.85 10.01
N ALA A 60 18.22 1.98 10.99
CA ALA A 60 18.51 2.65 12.25
C ALA A 60 19.69 1.99 12.99
N SER A 61 19.75 0.65 12.98
CA SER A 61 20.86 -0.09 13.59
C SER A 61 22.20 0.14 12.88
N LEU A 62 22.18 0.23 11.54
CA LEU A 62 23.36 0.48 10.72
C LEU A 62 23.84 1.92 10.87
N GLU A 63 22.93 2.89 10.87
CA GLU A 63 23.27 4.30 11.10
C GLU A 63 23.93 4.50 12.48
N LYS A 64 23.40 3.86 13.52
CA LYS A 64 24.02 3.87 14.85
C LYS A 64 25.43 3.30 14.83
N LYS A 65 25.62 2.12 14.23
CA LYS A 65 26.96 1.49 14.09
C LYS A 65 27.91 2.36 13.28
N LEU A 66 27.42 3.05 12.26
CA LEU A 66 28.23 3.92 11.42
C LEU A 66 28.72 5.12 12.22
N SER A 67 27.84 5.77 13.00
CA SER A 67 28.19 6.86 13.91
C SER A 67 29.23 6.41 14.94
N GLU A 68 29.00 5.27 15.61
CA GLU A 68 29.93 4.73 16.61
C GLU A 68 31.31 4.47 15.99
N LYS A 69 31.36 3.90 14.79
CA LYS A 69 32.62 3.62 14.08
C LYS A 69 33.31 4.89 13.61
N GLN A 70 32.57 5.92 13.21
CA GLN A 70 33.15 7.23 12.87
C GLN A 70 33.78 7.89 14.09
N ASP A 71 33.10 7.85 15.23
CA ASP A 71 33.61 8.40 16.50
C ASP A 71 34.87 7.65 16.96
N GLU A 72 34.87 6.32 16.90
CA GLU A 72 36.05 5.50 17.18
C GLU A 72 37.21 5.86 16.26
N LEU A 73 36.96 5.99 14.96
CA LEU A 73 37.99 6.33 13.97
C LEU A 73 38.58 7.72 14.24
N GLN A 74 37.75 8.69 14.61
CA GLN A 74 38.22 10.02 14.99
C GLN A 74 39.09 9.97 16.25
N LYS A 75 38.66 9.27 17.30
CA LYS A 75 39.46 9.10 18.53
C LYS A 75 40.82 8.46 18.24
N VAL A 76 40.83 7.38 17.46
CA VAL A 76 42.08 6.69 17.09
C VAL A 76 42.99 7.59 16.25
N LYS A 77 42.44 8.43 15.36
CA LYS A 77 43.22 9.42 14.61
C LYS A 77 43.85 10.47 15.52
N GLU A 78 43.09 10.99 16.47
CA GLU A 78 43.59 11.98 17.45
C GLU A 78 44.65 11.39 18.38
N GLU A 79 44.47 10.14 18.81
CA GLU A 79 45.48 9.42 19.60
C GLU A 79 46.75 9.20 18.78
N LYS A 80 46.63 8.77 17.53
CA LYS A 80 47.76 8.59 16.62
C LYS A 80 48.54 9.91 16.44
N SER A 81 47.87 11.04 16.24
CA SER A 81 48.54 12.33 16.09
C SER A 81 49.21 12.79 17.39
N LYS A 82 48.57 12.55 18.55
CA LYS A 82 49.16 12.82 19.87
C LYS A 82 50.40 11.97 20.14
N VAL A 83 50.42 10.71 19.70
CA VAL A 83 51.60 9.84 19.84
C VAL A 83 52.70 10.28 18.88
N GLN A 84 52.38 10.57 17.62
CA GLN A 84 53.36 11.04 16.64
C GLN A 84 53.99 12.39 16.99
N SER A 85 53.29 13.27 17.71
CA SER A 85 53.85 14.56 18.16
C SER A 85 54.71 14.45 19.41
N LYS A 86 54.70 13.29 20.08
CA LYS A 86 55.52 13.00 21.28
C LYS A 86 56.74 12.13 20.98
N LEU A 87 56.85 11.62 19.75
CA LEU A 87 58.02 10.92 19.19
C LEU A 87 58.86 11.89 18.38
#